data_AF-A0A6B0VCW3-F1
#
_entry.id   AF-A0A6B0VCW3-F1
#
_cell.length_a   1.000
_cell.length_b   1.000
_cell.length_c   1.000
_cell.angle_alpha   90.00
_cell.angle_beta   90.00
_cell.angle_gamma   90.00
#
_symmetry.space_group_name_H-M   'P 1'
#
loop_
_entity.id
_entity.type
_entity.pdbx_description
1 polymer ?
#
loop_
_entity_poly.entity_id
_entity_poly.type
_entity_poly.pdbx_seq_one_letter_code
_entity_poly.pdbx_strand_id
1 'polypeptide(L)'
;MCGRRSCISLCVISLLSVVLGMLTLLGFDNIFRLILNKEVSLAEHSRAFPMWRDVGHETLVRFYFFNVTNPDEALTGRKPSVKELGPYTYRAEWVKHNITFHDNGTLSYIETKRYYFERSLSIGPEEDEIMTVNVPFVTTAQLLKEQNFIIRGIASLTLSGLGQRIFISRTVGQLTFGGYPDILILLGSVVDSGRPRPGQPGFNIQDVFRNGYRAVTKVLGSLVDPNQQGTNGKFGYMINKNDTVDGEYTIFTGENDISQVNKVYEFNKQRELNVWHGDECNQLKGTLGHLRPPLSKVDEQVIFIPDICRSIPTENMGYEDFMGLKVKRFVAGPLAFDSGQKFRENSCFAAGKELPEGGSDLGPCKQGAPLVLSFPHFLYADPAYLADVDGLHPDADKHQFFFNSEPTLGVTVNVRGRIQVSVVLERVFGLGPFSQVAEGVLPLFWQETYVEARGDTLKMLRTIVNLPEYVQWFSVGIIIVSSIALASTAFALFRPRTRRGDITKVRPINGASKAKYADTHCADILPNKVERIIQNGLERLPNTFGITAARNNFINELKSGNNNNPRRPSEPSAPPEVNIYKS
;
A
#
# COMPACT_ATOMS: atom_id res chain seq x y z
N MET A 1 -28.52 7.73 -52.81
CA MET A 1 -27.27 7.68 -53.59
C MET A 1 -26.39 8.82 -53.07
N CYS A 2 -25.26 8.51 -52.44
CA CYS A 2 -24.36 9.51 -51.89
C CYS A 2 -23.73 10.31 -53.06
N GLY A 3 -23.68 11.65 -52.96
CA GLY A 3 -23.07 12.48 -54.00
C GLY A 3 -21.57 12.19 -54.10
N ARG A 4 -20.98 12.27 -55.30
CA ARG A 4 -19.54 11.98 -55.52
C ARG A 4 -18.62 12.75 -54.57
N ARG A 5 -18.98 14.00 -54.25
CA ARG A 5 -18.25 14.84 -53.27
C ARG A 5 -18.34 14.25 -51.86
N SER A 6 -19.52 13.82 -51.43
CA SER A 6 -19.75 13.18 -50.13
C SER A 6 -19.02 11.85 -49.98
N CYS A 7 -18.95 11.02 -51.04
CA CYS A 7 -18.14 9.80 -51.03
C CYS A 7 -16.63 10.06 -50.88
N ILE A 8 -16.11 11.11 -51.53
CA ILE A 8 -14.71 11.51 -51.41
C ILE A 8 -14.42 12.00 -49.99
N SER A 9 -15.29 12.84 -49.41
CA SER A 9 -15.14 13.30 -48.01
C SER A 9 -15.12 12.12 -47.03
N LEU A 10 -16.02 11.14 -47.18
CA LEU A 10 -16.04 9.94 -46.32
C LEU A 10 -14.78 9.07 -46.47
N CYS A 11 -14.26 8.95 -47.69
CA CYS A 11 -13.02 8.22 -47.96
C CYS A 11 -11.83 8.90 -47.26
N VAL A 12 -11.74 10.23 -47.33
CA VAL A 12 -10.68 11.01 -46.66
C VAL A 12 -10.80 10.89 -45.14
N ILE A 13 -12.01 11.02 -44.58
CA ILE A 13 -12.24 10.85 -43.13
C ILE A 13 -11.83 9.43 -42.68
N SER A 14 -12.23 8.40 -43.43
CA SER A 14 -11.87 7.01 -43.13
C SER A 14 -10.36 6.81 -43.16
N LEU A 15 -9.67 7.35 -44.18
CA LEU A 15 -8.21 7.29 -44.26
C LEU A 15 -7.53 8.02 -43.10
N LEU A 16 -7.97 9.24 -42.75
CA LEU A 16 -7.44 10.00 -41.62
C LEU A 16 -7.63 9.26 -40.29
N SER A 17 -8.78 8.60 -40.11
CA SER A 17 -9.04 7.81 -38.90
C SER A 17 -8.18 6.54 -38.81
N VAL A 18 -7.86 5.88 -39.94
CA VAL A 18 -6.90 4.76 -39.96
C VAL A 18 -5.50 5.26 -39.60
N VAL A 19 -5.07 6.39 -40.17
CA VAL A 19 -3.76 6.98 -39.86
C VAL A 19 -3.68 7.37 -38.38
N LEU A 20 -4.71 8.03 -37.84
CA LEU A 20 -4.77 8.39 -36.42
C LEU A 20 -4.78 7.14 -35.52
N GLY A 21 -5.55 6.11 -35.86
CA GLY A 21 -5.53 4.82 -35.18
C GLY A 21 -4.11 4.24 -35.14
N MET A 22 -3.44 4.13 -36.28
CA MET A 22 -2.07 3.63 -36.35
C MET A 22 -1.08 4.46 -35.52
N LEU A 23 -1.18 5.80 -35.55
CA LEU A 23 -0.35 6.68 -34.75
C LEU A 23 -0.57 6.48 -33.25
N THR A 24 -1.82 6.33 -32.80
CA THR A 24 -2.12 6.03 -31.39
C THR A 24 -1.61 4.64 -31.00
N LEU A 25 -1.80 3.62 -31.84
CA LEU A 25 -1.38 2.25 -31.55
C LEU A 25 0.15 2.15 -31.34
N LEU A 26 0.92 2.85 -32.17
CA LEU A 26 2.38 2.83 -32.11
C LEU A 26 2.97 3.86 -31.12
N GLY A 27 2.29 5.00 -30.93
CA GLY A 27 2.84 6.14 -30.18
C GLY A 27 2.38 6.21 -28.72
N PHE A 28 1.24 5.61 -28.37
CA PHE A 28 0.63 5.82 -27.05
C PHE A 28 1.49 5.30 -25.89
N ASP A 29 2.18 4.15 -26.03
CA ASP A 29 3.01 3.60 -24.95
C ASP A 29 4.12 4.58 -24.51
N ASN A 30 4.79 5.21 -25.47
CA ASN A 30 5.82 6.21 -25.18
C ASN A 30 5.25 7.44 -24.49
N ILE A 31 4.11 7.95 -24.97
CA ILE A 31 3.42 9.09 -24.37
C ILE A 31 2.96 8.74 -22.95
N PHE A 32 2.38 7.55 -22.77
CA PHE A 32 1.93 7.06 -21.48
C PHE A 32 3.09 6.99 -20.49
N ARG A 33 4.24 6.42 -20.85
CA ARG A 33 5.43 6.36 -19.97
C ARG A 33 5.94 7.74 -19.56
N LEU A 34 5.94 8.71 -20.49
CA LEU A 34 6.37 10.08 -20.19
C LEU A 34 5.41 10.76 -19.17
N ILE A 35 4.10 10.59 -19.38
CA ILE A 35 3.09 11.10 -18.45
C ILE A 35 3.20 10.37 -17.11
N LEU A 36 3.33 9.04 -17.13
CA LEU A 36 3.44 8.20 -15.94
C LEU A 36 4.58 8.63 -15.03
N ASN A 37 5.80 8.77 -15.58
CA ASN A 37 6.97 9.16 -14.78
C ASN A 37 6.78 10.53 -14.13
N LYS A 38 6.13 11.46 -14.81
CA LYS A 38 5.82 12.78 -14.26
C LYS A 38 4.77 12.71 -13.15
N GLU A 39 3.69 11.96 -13.40
CA GLU A 39 2.53 11.89 -12.49
C GLU A 39 2.76 11.00 -11.25
N VAL A 40 3.68 10.04 -11.33
CA VAL A 40 4.06 9.14 -10.22
C VAL A 40 5.18 9.72 -9.35
N SER A 41 5.90 10.74 -9.82
CA SER A 41 6.80 11.51 -8.96
C SER A 41 6.05 12.10 -7.77
N LEU A 42 6.74 12.37 -6.66
CA LEU A 42 6.19 13.03 -5.48
C LEU A 42 6.35 14.55 -5.56
N ALA A 43 6.45 15.13 -6.75
CA ALA A 43 6.49 16.58 -6.93
C ALA A 43 5.14 17.21 -6.50
N GLU A 44 5.16 18.45 -6.01
CA GLU A 44 3.97 19.13 -5.48
C GLU A 44 2.81 19.19 -6.48
N HIS A 45 3.13 19.28 -7.78
CA HIS A 45 2.16 19.38 -8.88
C HIS A 45 1.72 18.01 -9.46
N SER A 46 2.25 16.91 -8.95
CA SER A 46 1.93 15.55 -9.42
C SER A 46 0.60 15.04 -8.86
N ARG A 47 -0.03 14.07 -9.55
CA ARG A 47 -1.20 13.37 -9.03
C ARG A 47 -0.89 12.38 -7.91
N ALA A 48 0.33 11.85 -7.84
CA ALA A 48 0.71 10.91 -6.79
C ALA A 48 0.92 11.58 -5.43
N PHE A 49 1.36 12.85 -5.40
CA PHE A 49 1.67 13.54 -4.15
C PHE A 49 0.49 13.62 -3.16
N PRO A 50 -0.74 14.04 -3.54
CA PRO A 50 -1.88 14.02 -2.63
C PRO A 50 -2.20 12.63 -2.08
N MET A 51 -2.04 11.58 -2.89
CA MET A 51 -2.28 10.19 -2.47
C MET A 51 -1.20 9.66 -1.53
N TRP A 52 0.04 10.11 -1.70
CA TRP A 52 1.14 9.80 -0.81
C TRP A 52 1.03 10.53 0.53
N ARG A 53 0.57 11.79 0.50
CA ARG A 53 0.32 12.60 1.69
C ARG A 53 -0.82 12.01 2.52
N ASP A 54 -1.97 11.79 1.88
CA ASP A 54 -3.20 11.34 2.51
C ASP A 54 -3.40 9.85 2.20
N VAL A 55 -2.81 9.01 3.04
CA VAL A 55 -2.79 7.57 2.86
C VAL A 55 -4.21 6.99 3.04
N GLY A 56 -4.87 6.68 1.93
CA GLY A 56 -6.27 6.22 1.90
C GLY A 56 -6.48 4.72 2.19
N HIS A 57 -5.55 4.05 2.86
CA HIS A 57 -5.69 2.63 3.21
C HIS A 57 -5.70 2.41 4.73
N GLU A 58 -6.46 1.41 5.15
CA GLU A 58 -6.50 0.99 6.53
C GLU A 58 -5.27 0.13 6.85
N THR A 59 -4.43 0.61 7.77
CA THR A 59 -3.29 -0.14 8.29
C THR A 59 -3.70 -0.83 9.58
N LEU A 60 -3.54 -2.15 9.65
CA LEU A 60 -3.75 -2.93 10.86
C LEU A 60 -2.41 -3.42 11.39
N VAL A 61 -2.21 -3.31 12.69
CA VAL A 61 -1.07 -3.86 13.42
C VAL A 61 -1.60 -4.92 14.37
N ARG A 62 -1.11 -6.16 14.25
CA ARG A 62 -1.55 -7.29 15.08
C ARG A 62 -0.39 -7.80 15.91
N PHE A 63 -0.61 -7.96 17.20
CA PHE A 63 0.35 -8.55 18.12
C PHE A 63 -0.05 -9.99 18.48
N TYR A 64 0.95 -10.86 18.51
CA TYR A 64 0.86 -12.24 18.95
C TYR A 64 1.92 -12.45 20.02
N PHE A 65 1.50 -12.67 21.26
CA PHE A 65 2.40 -12.81 22.40
C PHE A 65 2.72 -14.27 22.67
N PHE A 66 3.94 -14.54 23.13
CA PHE A 66 4.32 -15.86 23.62
C PHE A 66 4.15 -15.90 25.14
N ASN A 67 3.05 -16.49 25.60
CA ASN A 67 2.76 -16.65 27.01
C ASN A 67 3.54 -17.84 27.59
N VAL A 68 4.41 -17.58 28.57
CA VAL A 68 5.20 -18.61 29.26
C VAL A 68 4.29 -19.44 30.18
N THR A 69 4.34 -20.76 30.07
CA THR A 69 3.44 -21.68 30.79
C THR A 69 4.08 -22.36 32.00
N ASN A 70 5.41 -22.40 32.06
CA ASN A 70 6.20 -23.08 33.08
C ASN A 70 7.34 -22.19 33.65
N PRO A 71 7.02 -20.96 34.14
CA PRO A 71 8.04 -19.99 34.55
C PRO A 71 8.90 -20.49 35.72
N ASP A 72 8.32 -21.20 36.69
CA ASP A 72 9.03 -21.70 37.87
C ASP A 72 10.04 -22.79 37.47
N GLU A 73 9.68 -23.65 36.53
CA GLU A 73 10.59 -24.63 35.94
C GLU A 73 11.74 -23.98 35.19
N ALA A 74 11.43 -22.95 34.40
CA ALA A 74 12.44 -22.20 33.67
C ALA A 74 13.45 -21.50 34.60
N LEU A 75 13.03 -21.03 35.78
CA LEU A 75 13.93 -20.48 36.81
C LEU A 75 14.93 -21.51 37.35
N THR A 76 14.59 -22.79 37.32
CA THR A 76 15.46 -23.90 37.75
C THR A 76 16.34 -24.47 36.63
N GLY A 77 16.30 -23.86 35.45
CA GLY A 77 17.13 -24.26 34.31
C GLY A 77 16.48 -25.28 33.40
N ARG A 78 15.21 -25.64 33.64
CA ARG A 78 14.44 -26.47 32.70
C ARG A 78 14.03 -25.65 31.48
N LYS A 79 13.84 -26.34 30.36
CA LYS A 79 13.43 -25.71 29.10
C LYS A 79 12.09 -24.96 29.27
N PRO A 80 12.00 -23.68 28.86
CA PRO A 80 10.73 -22.94 28.87
C PRO A 80 9.77 -23.43 27.77
N SER A 81 8.48 -23.35 28.06
CA SER A 81 7.38 -23.72 27.17
C SER A 81 6.44 -22.53 27.03
N VAL A 82 6.16 -22.13 25.79
CA VAL A 82 5.30 -20.99 25.47
C VAL A 82 4.05 -21.39 24.71
N LYS A 83 2.99 -20.59 24.87
CA LYS A 83 1.76 -20.67 24.10
C LYS A 83 1.50 -19.32 23.43
N GLU A 84 1.30 -19.33 22.12
CA GLU A 84 0.93 -18.12 21.39
C GLU A 84 -0.48 -17.64 21.79
N LEU A 85 -0.63 -16.33 21.99
CA LEU A 85 -1.89 -15.64 22.23
C LEU A 85 -2.00 -14.42 21.31
N GLY A 86 -3.00 -14.42 20.43
CA GLY A 86 -3.28 -13.33 19.49
C GLY A 86 -4.31 -13.73 18.43
N PRO A 87 -4.63 -12.83 17.49
CA PRO A 87 -4.11 -11.47 17.41
C PRO A 87 -4.77 -10.52 18.42
N TYR A 88 -3.99 -9.55 18.91
CA TYR A 88 -4.49 -8.29 19.47
C TYR A 88 -4.27 -7.20 18.43
N THR A 89 -5.36 -6.73 17.84
CA THR A 89 -5.36 -5.89 16.64
C THR A 89 -5.54 -4.43 17.00
N TYR A 90 -4.69 -3.58 16.43
CA TYR A 90 -4.79 -2.13 16.49
C TYR A 90 -4.89 -1.58 15.07
N ARG A 91 -5.82 -0.65 14.85
CA ARG A 91 -5.86 0.16 13.64
C ARG A 91 -4.87 1.31 13.79
N ALA A 92 -3.97 1.46 12.82
CA ALA A 92 -2.96 2.50 12.81
C ALA A 92 -3.33 3.61 11.83
N GLU A 93 -3.26 4.86 12.28
CA GLU A 93 -3.39 6.06 11.46
C GLU A 93 -2.03 6.77 11.40
N TRP A 94 -1.52 6.99 10.19
CA TRP A 94 -0.25 7.66 9.96
C TRP A 94 -0.51 9.01 9.33
N VAL A 95 -0.07 10.08 9.98
CA VAL A 95 -0.31 11.46 9.54
C VAL A 95 1.03 12.14 9.28
N LYS A 96 1.18 12.66 8.06
CA LYS A 96 2.37 13.42 7.65
C LYS A 96 2.15 14.91 7.89
N HIS A 97 3.10 15.54 8.55
CA HIS A 97 3.11 16.94 8.93
C HIS A 97 4.35 17.65 8.37
N ASN A 98 4.30 18.99 8.30
CA ASN A 98 5.43 19.85 7.97
C ASN A 98 6.18 19.42 6.69
N ILE A 99 5.43 19.12 5.62
CA ILE A 99 6.01 18.73 4.34
C ILE A 99 6.72 19.93 3.71
N THR A 100 8.01 19.81 3.45
CA THR A 100 8.84 20.84 2.84
C THR A 100 9.59 20.27 1.64
N PHE A 101 9.55 20.98 0.51
CA PHE A 101 10.27 20.60 -0.70
C PHE A 101 11.62 21.31 -0.77
N HIS A 102 12.62 20.64 -1.33
CA HIS A 102 13.99 21.13 -1.43
C HIS A 102 14.49 21.12 -2.88
N ASP A 103 15.38 22.07 -3.21
CA ASP A 103 15.91 22.26 -4.56
C ASP A 103 16.73 21.06 -5.08
N ASN A 104 17.25 20.22 -4.19
CA ASN A 104 17.99 19.00 -4.54
C ASN A 104 17.08 17.83 -4.96
N GLY A 105 15.77 18.05 -5.11
CA GLY A 105 14.81 17.01 -5.51
C GLY A 105 14.45 16.05 -4.37
N THR A 106 14.54 16.51 -3.12
CA THR A 106 14.03 15.79 -1.95
C THR A 106 12.87 16.55 -1.30
N LEU A 107 12.10 15.86 -0.48
CA LEU A 107 11.12 16.45 0.42
C LEU A 107 11.35 15.94 1.84
N SER A 108 11.15 16.80 2.84
CA SER A 108 11.18 16.44 4.25
C SER A 108 9.78 16.47 4.86
N TYR A 109 9.51 15.58 5.81
CA TYR A 109 8.24 15.54 6.55
C TYR A 109 8.41 14.90 7.92
N ILE A 110 7.47 15.17 8.81
CA ILE A 110 7.36 14.54 10.11
C ILE A 110 6.18 13.58 10.07
N GLU A 111 6.35 12.35 10.54
CA GLU A 111 5.24 11.39 10.62
C GLU A 111 4.82 11.17 12.06
N THR A 112 3.51 11.30 12.33
CA THR A 112 2.89 10.94 13.61
C THR A 112 2.03 9.69 13.42
N LYS A 113 2.19 8.72 14.32
CA LYS A 113 1.46 7.44 14.27
C LYS A 113 0.51 7.33 15.45
N ARG A 114 -0.76 7.02 15.20
CA ARG A 114 -1.80 6.77 16.21
C ARG A 114 -2.30 5.35 16.10
N TYR A 115 -2.58 4.74 17.24
CA TYR A 115 -3.02 3.36 17.34
C TYR A 115 -4.30 3.28 18.15
N TYR A 116 -5.30 2.59 17.60
CA TYR A 116 -6.62 2.39 18.21
C TYR A 116 -6.90 0.90 18.31
N PHE A 117 -7.21 0.41 19.50
CA PHE A 117 -7.49 -1.01 19.70
C PHE A 117 -8.81 -1.43 19.03
N GLU A 118 -8.75 -2.49 18.23
CA GLU A 118 -9.89 -3.03 17.49
C GLU A 118 -10.36 -4.34 18.16
N ARG A 119 -11.26 -4.22 19.14
CA ARG A 119 -11.80 -5.35 19.92
C ARG A 119 -12.46 -6.42 19.06
N SER A 120 -13.15 -6.04 17.98
CA SER A 120 -13.85 -6.95 17.08
C SER A 120 -12.91 -7.83 16.24
N LEU A 121 -11.67 -7.37 16.03
CA LEU A 121 -10.62 -8.08 15.29
C LEU A 121 -9.59 -8.72 16.22
N SER A 122 -9.85 -8.72 17.53
CA SER A 122 -8.94 -9.23 18.56
C SER A 122 -9.52 -10.43 19.28
N ILE A 123 -8.67 -11.41 19.60
CA ILE A 123 -9.08 -12.62 20.34
C ILE A 123 -9.56 -12.29 21.76
N GLY A 124 -8.91 -11.32 22.40
CA GLY A 124 -9.11 -10.92 23.78
C GLY A 124 -9.09 -9.39 23.95
N PRO A 125 -9.43 -8.84 25.13
CA PRO A 125 -9.35 -7.42 25.39
C PRO A 125 -7.91 -7.03 25.80
N GLU A 126 -7.63 -5.73 25.97
CA GLU A 126 -6.28 -5.30 26.36
C GLU A 126 -5.91 -5.70 27.79
N GLU A 127 -6.89 -6.06 28.60
CA GLU A 127 -6.74 -6.52 29.99
C GLU A 127 -6.26 -7.97 30.11
N ASP A 128 -6.21 -8.74 29.01
CA ASP A 128 -5.69 -10.11 29.05
C ASP A 128 -4.24 -10.11 29.53
N GLU A 129 -3.95 -11.00 30.49
CA GLU A 129 -2.63 -11.12 31.10
C GLU A 129 -1.72 -12.06 30.32
N ILE A 130 -0.48 -11.62 30.11
CA ILE A 130 0.59 -12.37 29.48
C ILE A 130 1.73 -12.55 30.50
N MET A 131 2.08 -13.81 30.76
CA MET A 131 3.29 -14.19 31.48
C MET A 131 4.48 -14.08 30.52
N THR A 132 5.34 -13.09 30.75
CA THR A 132 6.50 -12.79 29.90
C THR A 132 7.74 -12.49 30.74
N VAL A 133 8.86 -12.18 30.07
CA VAL A 133 10.12 -11.80 30.71
C VAL A 133 10.15 -10.30 31.01
N ASN A 134 10.66 -9.97 32.19
CA ASN A 134 10.99 -8.62 32.60
C ASN A 134 12.26 -8.13 31.88
N VAL A 135 12.10 -7.60 30.68
CA VAL A 135 13.20 -7.14 29.82
C VAL A 135 14.13 -6.14 30.53
N PRO A 136 13.65 -5.09 31.24
CA PRO A 136 14.53 -4.20 32.01
C PRO A 136 15.44 -4.94 33.00
N PHE A 137 14.90 -5.95 33.69
CA PHE A 137 15.66 -6.74 34.66
C PHE A 137 16.70 -7.65 33.99
N VAL A 138 16.35 -8.29 32.87
CA VAL A 138 17.28 -9.10 32.08
C VAL A 138 18.40 -8.23 31.50
N THR A 139 18.09 -7.05 30.95
CA THR A 139 19.09 -6.08 30.49
C THR A 139 20.06 -5.72 31.61
N THR A 140 19.53 -5.40 32.80
CA THR A 140 20.35 -5.06 33.97
C THR A 140 21.24 -6.23 34.38
N ALA A 141 20.73 -7.45 34.35
CA ALA A 141 21.49 -8.66 34.68
C ALA A 141 22.66 -8.87 33.71
N GLN A 142 22.45 -8.67 32.41
CA GLN A 142 23.52 -8.79 31.42
C GLN A 142 24.59 -7.71 31.57
N LEU A 143 24.22 -6.46 31.86
CA LEU A 143 25.19 -5.41 32.16
C LEU A 143 26.05 -5.73 33.40
N LEU A 144 25.49 -6.46 34.37
CA LEU A 144 26.21 -6.89 35.57
C LEU A 144 27.10 -8.12 35.34
N LYS A 145 26.95 -8.84 34.23
CA LYS A 145 27.73 -10.04 33.90
C LYS A 145 29.24 -9.76 33.85
N GLU A 146 29.65 -8.58 33.41
CA GLU A 146 31.06 -8.17 33.33
C GLU A 146 31.65 -7.68 34.67
N GLN A 147 30.81 -7.47 35.68
CA GLN A 147 31.27 -6.96 36.98
C GLN A 147 31.89 -8.06 37.84
N ASN A 148 32.66 -7.72 38.88
CA ASN A 148 33.21 -8.72 39.80
C ASN A 148 32.13 -9.36 40.69
N PHE A 149 32.44 -10.51 41.28
CA PHE A 149 31.49 -11.32 42.07
C PHE A 149 30.85 -10.56 43.25
N ILE A 150 31.60 -9.68 43.92
CA ILE A 150 31.10 -8.89 45.06
C ILE A 150 30.02 -7.91 44.59
N ILE A 151 30.26 -7.20 43.48
CA ILE A 151 29.30 -6.26 42.90
C ILE A 151 28.02 -7.01 42.47
N ARG A 152 28.17 -8.19 41.84
CA ARG A 152 27.02 -9.03 41.46
C ARG A 152 26.20 -9.46 42.67
N GLY A 153 26.85 -9.89 43.76
CA GLY A 153 26.16 -10.27 44.99
C GLY A 153 25.38 -9.12 45.64
N ILE A 154 25.98 -7.94 45.71
CA ILE A 154 25.32 -6.72 46.22
C ILE A 154 24.14 -6.31 45.32
N ALA A 155 24.33 -6.35 44.00
CA ALA A 155 23.28 -6.07 43.04
C ALA A 155 22.14 -7.08 43.17
N SER A 156 22.44 -8.37 43.37
CA SER A 156 21.45 -9.42 43.60
C SER A 156 20.56 -9.13 44.81
N LEU A 157 21.16 -8.76 45.94
CA LEU A 157 20.42 -8.38 47.16
C LEU A 157 19.55 -7.15 46.93
N THR A 158 20.09 -6.14 46.23
CA THR A 158 19.38 -4.90 45.94
C THR A 158 18.18 -5.14 45.01
N LEU A 159 18.39 -5.83 43.90
CA LEU A 159 17.36 -6.12 42.89
C LEU A 159 16.25 -7.02 43.46
N SER A 160 16.63 -8.01 44.26
CA SER A 160 15.65 -8.86 44.97
C SER A 160 14.85 -8.06 46.01
N GLY A 161 15.51 -7.16 46.75
CA GLY A 161 14.85 -6.25 47.70
C GLY A 161 13.89 -5.26 47.04
N LEU A 162 14.15 -4.89 45.77
CA LEU A 162 13.23 -4.10 44.93
C LEU A 162 12.09 -4.95 44.31
N GLY A 163 11.99 -6.23 44.66
CA GLY A 163 10.94 -7.12 44.18
C GLY A 163 11.06 -7.50 42.71
N GLN A 164 12.24 -7.36 42.10
CA GLN A 164 12.45 -7.70 40.69
C GLN A 164 12.42 -9.22 40.48
N ARG A 165 11.67 -9.66 39.46
CA ARG A 165 11.52 -11.06 39.05
C ARG A 165 11.80 -11.19 37.56
N ILE A 166 12.38 -12.33 37.16
CA ILE A 166 12.71 -12.62 35.75
C ILE A 166 11.42 -12.73 34.93
N PHE A 167 10.43 -13.47 35.41
CA PHE A 167 9.11 -13.57 34.79
C PHE A 167 8.09 -12.66 35.49
N ILE A 168 7.27 -11.95 34.71
CA ILE A 168 6.26 -11.00 35.19
C ILE A 168 4.95 -11.16 34.40
N SER A 169 3.81 -11.03 35.09
CA SER A 169 2.49 -11.02 34.44
C SER A 169 2.10 -9.57 34.17
N ARG A 170 1.78 -9.25 32.91
CA ARG A 170 1.36 -7.92 32.48
C ARG A 170 0.24 -8.01 31.47
N THR A 171 -0.64 -7.03 31.49
CA THR A 171 -1.74 -6.96 30.51
C THR A 171 -1.21 -6.60 29.12
N VAL A 172 -1.93 -6.99 28.07
CA VAL A 172 -1.60 -6.63 26.68
C VAL A 172 -1.47 -5.11 26.51
N GLY A 173 -2.39 -4.33 27.08
CA GLY A 173 -2.32 -2.86 27.02
C GLY A 173 -1.07 -2.29 27.69
N GLN A 174 -0.60 -2.90 28.78
CA GLN A 174 0.65 -2.52 29.44
C GLN A 174 1.89 -2.91 28.63
N LEU A 175 1.89 -4.09 27.99
CA LEU A 175 3.02 -4.55 27.18
C LEU A 175 3.14 -3.80 25.85
N THR A 176 2.05 -3.32 25.28
CA THR A 176 2.04 -2.57 24.02
C THR A 176 2.31 -1.07 24.26
N PHE A 177 1.27 -0.23 24.21
CA PHE A 177 1.37 1.23 24.16
C PHE A 177 1.17 1.91 25.53
N GLY A 178 0.46 1.27 26.48
CA GLY A 178 0.12 1.88 27.77
C GLY A 178 1.28 1.94 28.76
N GLY A 179 2.18 0.95 28.69
CA GLY A 179 3.32 0.80 29.57
C GLY A 179 2.96 0.44 31.01
N TYR A 180 3.86 -0.24 31.71
CA TYR A 180 3.78 -0.46 33.16
C TYR A 180 4.94 0.25 33.87
N PRO A 181 4.73 0.80 35.08
CA PRO A 181 5.81 1.42 35.84
C PRO A 181 6.88 0.39 36.21
N ASP A 182 8.14 0.73 35.96
CA ASP A 182 9.29 -0.11 36.26
C ASP A 182 10.38 0.70 36.96
N ILE A 183 10.82 0.23 38.12
CA ILE A 183 11.79 0.95 38.95
C ILE A 183 13.17 1.06 38.28
N LEU A 184 13.56 0.07 37.47
CA LEU A 184 14.86 0.08 36.79
C LEU A 184 14.86 1.08 35.65
N ILE A 185 13.75 1.20 34.91
CA ILE A 185 13.57 2.25 33.91
C ILE A 185 13.54 3.63 34.53
N LEU A 186 12.83 3.79 35.65
CA LEU A 186 12.82 5.06 36.38
C LEU A 186 14.23 5.46 36.81
N LEU A 187 15.00 4.53 37.40
CA LEU A 187 16.39 4.78 37.77
C LEU A 187 17.28 5.08 36.56
N GLY A 188 17.13 4.35 35.45
CA GLY A 188 17.89 4.61 34.22
C GLY A 188 17.66 6.01 33.66
N SER A 189 16.40 6.43 33.57
CA SER A 189 16.03 7.77 33.06
C SER A 189 16.67 8.91 33.86
N VAL A 190 16.80 8.71 35.17
CA VAL A 190 17.46 9.65 36.07
C VAL A 190 18.97 9.75 35.82
N VAL A 191 19.62 8.62 35.56
CA VAL A 191 21.07 8.57 35.27
C VAL A 191 21.38 9.28 33.96
N ASP A 192 20.58 9.04 32.93
CA ASP A 192 20.76 9.64 31.61
C ASP A 192 20.51 11.15 31.61
N SER A 193 19.52 11.61 32.37
CA SER A 193 19.22 13.03 32.58
C SER A 193 20.24 13.76 33.47
N GLY A 194 21.07 13.01 34.20
CA GLY A 194 22.09 13.50 35.12
C GLY A 194 23.50 13.55 34.56
N ARG A 195 23.69 13.90 33.27
CA ARG A 195 25.05 14.16 32.74
C ARG A 195 25.72 15.26 33.59
N PRO A 196 26.92 15.03 34.15
CA PRO A 196 27.54 15.98 35.06
C PRO A 196 27.84 17.29 34.33
N ARG A 197 27.46 18.42 34.95
CA ARG A 197 28.01 19.74 34.59
C ARG A 197 29.51 19.73 34.89
N PRO A 198 30.35 20.46 34.13
CA PRO A 198 31.78 20.53 34.40
C PRO A 198 32.04 20.93 35.86
N GLY A 199 32.74 20.09 36.62
CA GLY A 199 33.11 20.34 38.03
C GLY A 199 32.26 19.65 39.10
N GLN A 200 31.28 18.80 38.75
CA GLN A 200 30.62 17.91 39.72
C GLN A 200 30.95 16.44 39.45
N PRO A 201 31.18 15.61 40.50
CA PRO A 201 31.44 14.19 40.32
C PRO A 201 30.22 13.53 39.65
N GLY A 202 30.47 12.85 38.52
CA GLY A 202 29.43 12.12 37.79
C GLY A 202 28.80 11.02 38.64
N PHE A 203 27.53 10.72 38.35
CA PHE A 203 26.79 9.66 39.03
C PHE A 203 27.46 8.30 38.79
N ASN A 204 27.95 7.67 39.86
CA ASN A 204 28.55 6.35 39.80
C ASN A 204 27.52 5.31 40.27
N ILE A 205 27.13 4.39 39.38
CA ILE A 205 26.24 3.27 39.71
C ILE A 205 26.77 2.44 40.90
N GLN A 206 28.10 2.42 41.10
CA GLN A 206 28.74 1.79 42.26
C GLN A 206 28.32 2.44 43.59
N ASP A 207 27.95 3.71 43.64
CA ASP A 207 27.48 4.38 44.85
C ASP A 207 26.06 3.96 45.22
N VAL A 208 25.21 3.63 44.24
CA VAL A 208 23.88 3.06 44.46
C VAL A 208 24.01 1.66 45.04
N PHE A 209 24.89 0.82 44.45
CA PHE A 209 25.14 -0.52 44.95
C PHE A 209 25.83 -0.52 46.32
N ARG A 210 26.77 0.40 46.59
CA ARG A 210 27.50 0.48 47.87
C ARG A 210 26.65 1.04 49.02
N ASN A 211 25.76 2.00 48.75
CA ASN A 211 24.95 2.68 49.78
C ASN A 211 23.51 2.14 49.91
N GLY A 212 23.11 1.19 49.05
CA GLY A 212 21.82 0.51 49.11
C GLY A 212 20.60 1.44 48.95
N TYR A 213 19.48 1.07 49.61
CA TYR A 213 18.18 1.75 49.50
C TYR A 213 18.23 3.26 49.84
N ARG A 214 19.20 3.71 50.66
CA ARG A 214 19.33 5.13 51.06
C ARG A 214 19.82 6.04 49.92
N ALA A 215 20.62 5.51 48.99
CA ALA A 215 21.00 6.25 47.79
C ALA A 215 19.79 6.39 46.86
N VAL A 216 19.01 5.31 46.70
CA VAL A 216 17.77 5.31 45.91
C VAL A 216 16.76 6.34 46.43
N THR A 217 16.52 6.41 47.74
CA THR A 217 15.61 7.42 48.32
C THR A 217 16.12 8.85 48.21
N LYS A 218 17.45 9.05 48.29
CA LYS A 218 18.07 10.37 48.15
C LYS A 218 17.99 10.88 46.70
N VAL A 219 18.11 9.97 45.73
CA VAL A 219 17.99 10.21 44.29
C VAL A 219 16.52 10.47 43.90
N LEU A 220 15.59 9.63 44.36
CA LEU A 220 14.15 9.80 44.14
C LEU A 220 13.62 11.11 44.76
N GLY A 221 14.13 11.50 45.94
CA GLY A 221 13.73 12.73 46.62
C GLY A 221 14.26 14.03 45.99
N SER A 222 15.28 13.95 45.12
CA SER A 222 15.85 15.12 44.45
C SER A 222 15.39 15.33 43.00
N LEU A 223 14.56 14.44 42.45
CA LEU A 223 14.36 14.31 40.99
C LEU A 223 12.90 14.18 40.53
N VAL A 224 12.04 15.05 41.02
CA VAL A 224 10.76 15.32 40.36
C VAL A 224 10.88 16.65 39.62
N ASP A 225 11.42 16.62 38.39
CA ASP A 225 11.20 17.68 37.42
C ASP A 225 10.12 17.19 36.42
N PRO A 226 8.90 17.74 36.46
CA PRO A 226 7.78 17.29 35.62
C PRO A 226 7.95 17.58 34.12
N ASN A 227 9.03 18.23 33.68
CA ASN A 227 9.19 18.70 32.29
C ASN A 227 10.14 17.87 31.41
N GLN A 228 10.67 16.72 31.85
CA GLN A 228 11.52 15.89 31.00
C GLN A 228 10.73 14.84 30.19
N GLN A 229 10.89 14.90 28.87
CA GLN A 229 10.40 13.90 27.90
C GLN A 229 11.20 12.60 28.04
N GLY A 230 10.75 11.71 28.93
CA GLY A 230 11.22 10.33 29.05
C GLY A 230 10.03 9.36 29.02
N THR A 231 10.25 8.07 29.26
CA THR A 231 9.17 7.08 29.40
C THR A 231 8.31 7.27 30.67
N ASN A 232 8.53 8.35 31.42
CA ASN A 232 7.94 8.61 32.74
C ASN A 232 8.09 7.41 33.69
N GLY A 233 9.22 6.70 33.60
CA GLY A 233 9.51 5.50 34.39
C GLY A 233 8.68 4.27 34.01
N LYS A 234 8.04 4.26 32.83
CA LYS A 234 7.29 3.11 32.33
C LYS A 234 8.09 2.29 31.31
N PHE A 235 7.83 0.99 31.29
CA PHE A 235 8.29 0.08 30.25
C PHE A 235 7.11 -0.45 29.44
N GLY A 236 7.31 -0.62 28.14
CA GLY A 236 6.41 -1.30 27.21
C GLY A 236 7.14 -1.49 25.89
N TYR A 237 6.76 -2.50 25.11
CA TYR A 237 7.41 -2.81 23.84
C TYR A 237 7.19 -1.70 22.81
N MET A 238 6.05 -1.01 22.87
CA MET A 238 5.69 0.11 21.99
C MET A 238 5.44 1.40 22.77
N ILE A 239 6.08 1.55 23.94
CA ILE A 239 5.95 2.75 24.77
C ILE A 239 6.39 4.00 23.99
N ASN A 240 5.68 5.11 24.17
CA ASN A 240 5.93 6.38 23.47
C ASN A 240 5.86 6.29 21.93
N LYS A 241 5.17 5.29 21.37
CA LYS A 241 4.87 5.22 19.93
C LYS A 241 3.48 5.73 19.54
N ASN A 242 2.56 5.80 20.51
CA ASN A 242 1.18 6.22 20.22
C ASN A 242 1.03 7.74 20.35
N ASP A 243 0.50 8.37 19.30
CA ASP A 243 0.31 9.83 19.17
C ASP A 243 1.63 10.61 19.35
N THR A 244 2.72 9.99 18.90
CA THR A 244 4.05 10.60 18.92
C THR A 244 4.65 10.70 17.52
N VAL A 245 5.62 11.61 17.40
CA VAL A 245 6.44 11.75 16.22
C VAL A 245 7.35 10.53 16.11
N ASP A 246 7.17 9.75 15.04
CA ASP A 246 7.96 8.56 14.76
C ASP A 246 9.37 8.90 14.27
N GLY A 247 9.48 10.01 13.53
CA GLY A 247 10.75 10.55 13.04
C GLY A 247 10.56 11.67 12.02
N GLU A 248 11.66 12.35 11.70
CA GLU A 248 11.77 13.28 10.58
C GLU A 248 12.42 12.56 9.41
N TYR A 249 11.73 12.51 8.28
CA TYR A 249 12.15 11.79 7.08
C TYR A 249 12.45 12.78 5.98
N THR A 250 13.56 12.61 5.28
CA THR A 250 13.82 13.24 3.99
C THR A 250 13.92 12.14 2.94
N ILE A 251 13.09 12.23 1.89
CA ILE A 251 13.05 11.25 0.80
C ILE A 251 13.21 11.93 -0.55
N PHE A 252 13.71 11.20 -1.55
CA PHE A 252 13.74 11.69 -2.92
C PHE A 252 12.34 11.78 -3.53
N THR A 253 12.04 12.89 -4.20
CA THR A 253 10.73 13.09 -4.84
C THR A 253 10.61 12.32 -6.16
N GLY A 254 11.74 12.00 -6.80
CA GLY A 254 11.75 11.38 -8.12
C GLY A 254 11.49 12.34 -9.28
N GLU A 255 11.40 13.65 -9.03
CA GLU A 255 11.18 14.67 -10.06
C GLU A 255 12.37 14.78 -11.02
N ASN A 256 13.60 14.78 -10.47
CA ASN A 256 14.84 14.84 -11.25
C ASN A 256 15.23 13.47 -11.82
N ASP A 257 15.08 12.42 -11.01
CA ASP A 257 15.37 11.03 -11.38
C ASP A 257 14.32 10.10 -10.74
N ILE A 258 13.39 9.63 -11.57
CA ILE A 258 12.30 8.75 -11.14
C ILE A 258 12.80 7.42 -10.55
N SER A 259 14.04 7.01 -10.85
CA SER A 259 14.66 5.81 -10.27
C SER A 259 15.00 5.96 -8.79
N GLN A 260 15.02 7.18 -8.27
CA GLN A 260 15.27 7.49 -6.86
C GLN A 260 14.01 7.70 -6.05
N VAL A 261 12.84 7.80 -6.69
CA VAL A 261 11.58 8.13 -6.01
C VAL A 261 11.41 7.34 -4.72
N ASN A 262 11.07 8.04 -3.65
CA ASN A 262 10.75 7.48 -2.34
C ASN A 262 11.91 6.78 -1.62
N LYS A 263 13.14 6.82 -2.15
CA LYS A 263 14.31 6.36 -1.39
C LYS A 263 14.61 7.32 -0.24
N VAL A 264 15.02 6.74 0.88
CA VAL A 264 15.36 7.49 2.09
C VAL A 264 16.70 8.20 1.86
N TYR A 265 16.69 9.52 2.03
CA TYR A 265 17.88 10.36 1.92
C TYR A 265 18.45 10.69 3.30
N GLU A 266 17.58 11.10 4.23
CA GLU A 266 17.94 11.35 5.63
C GLU A 266 16.84 10.83 6.55
N PHE A 267 17.25 10.36 7.72
CA PHE A 267 16.36 10.01 8.83
C PHE A 267 16.86 10.73 10.09
N ASN A 268 15.98 11.49 10.74
CA ASN A 268 16.30 12.34 11.89
C ASN A 268 17.52 13.26 11.63
N LYS A 269 17.58 13.84 10.43
CA LYS A 269 18.66 14.73 9.95
C LYS A 269 20.04 14.07 9.84
N GLN A 270 20.08 12.73 9.82
CA GLN A 270 21.29 11.95 9.59
C GLN A 270 21.19 11.19 8.27
N ARG A 271 22.29 11.10 7.53
CA ARG A 271 22.39 10.33 6.26
C ARG A 271 22.78 8.87 6.46
N GLU A 272 23.30 8.58 7.65
CA GLU A 272 23.65 7.26 8.13
C GLU A 272 23.24 7.17 9.59
N LEU A 273 22.96 5.95 10.02
CA LEU A 273 22.72 5.63 11.41
C LEU A 273 24.05 5.66 12.17
N ASN A 274 23.98 5.74 13.49
CA ASN A 274 25.14 5.62 14.36
C ASN A 274 24.89 4.52 15.41
N VAL A 275 24.39 3.38 14.94
CA VAL A 275 23.86 2.30 15.77
C VAL A 275 24.71 1.04 15.67
N TRP A 276 25.11 0.67 14.45
CA TRP A 276 25.82 -0.58 14.18
C TRP A 276 27.33 -0.37 14.14
N HIS A 277 28.09 -1.46 14.24
CA HIS A 277 29.54 -1.39 14.10
C HIS A 277 29.94 -1.27 12.63
N GLY A 278 30.78 -0.29 12.31
CA GLY A 278 31.23 -0.02 10.94
C GLY A 278 30.19 0.72 10.10
N ASP A 279 30.63 1.18 8.93
CA ASP A 279 29.84 2.17 8.17
C ASP A 279 28.74 1.51 7.32
N GLU A 280 28.92 0.27 6.90
CA GLU A 280 28.04 -0.40 5.93
C GLU A 280 26.60 -0.63 6.44
N CYS A 281 26.47 -1.17 7.65
CA CYS A 281 25.17 -1.45 8.27
C CYS A 281 24.40 -0.19 8.70
N ASN A 282 25.10 0.94 8.78
CA ASN A 282 24.53 2.22 9.14
C ASN A 282 23.95 2.98 7.94
N GLN A 283 24.19 2.52 6.71
CA GLN A 283 23.65 3.18 5.52
C GLN A 283 22.12 3.08 5.44
N LEU A 284 21.48 4.21 5.15
CA LEU A 284 20.06 4.28 4.82
C LEU A 284 19.87 3.78 3.38
N LYS A 285 19.43 2.54 3.20
CA LYS A 285 19.26 1.90 1.89
C LYS A 285 17.78 1.68 1.56
N GLY A 286 17.40 1.97 0.32
CA GLY A 286 16.08 1.64 -0.20
C GLY A 286 14.98 2.63 0.17
N THR A 287 13.74 2.15 0.14
CA THR A 287 12.52 2.94 0.43
C THR A 287 11.88 2.46 1.74
N LEU A 288 10.79 3.09 2.18
CA LEU A 288 9.99 2.59 3.31
C LEU A 288 9.01 1.45 2.92
N GLY A 289 9.09 0.94 1.68
CA GLY A 289 8.33 -0.23 1.23
C GLY A 289 6.95 0.06 0.61
N HIS A 290 6.43 1.29 0.69
CA HIS A 290 5.12 1.65 0.15
C HIS A 290 5.10 1.94 -1.36
N LEU A 291 6.21 2.47 -1.89
CA LEU A 291 6.35 2.85 -3.29
C LEU A 291 7.77 2.55 -3.75
N ARG A 292 7.91 1.78 -4.83
CA ARG A 292 9.17 1.58 -5.54
C ARG A 292 9.19 2.39 -6.83
N PRO A 293 10.35 2.57 -7.47
CA PRO A 293 10.41 3.23 -8.76
C PRO A 293 9.49 2.56 -9.81
N PRO A 294 8.67 3.35 -10.54
CA PRO A 294 7.78 2.84 -11.57
C PRO A 294 8.58 2.22 -12.71
N LEU A 295 8.02 1.19 -13.34
CA LEU A 295 8.65 0.46 -14.46
C LEU A 295 10.06 -0.09 -14.14
N SER A 296 10.45 -0.17 -12.85
CA SER A 296 11.76 -0.70 -12.49
C SER A 296 11.91 -2.15 -12.95
N LYS A 297 13.04 -2.41 -13.62
CA LYS A 297 13.49 -3.75 -14.01
C LYS A 297 14.33 -4.43 -12.94
N VAL A 298 14.66 -3.71 -11.87
CA VAL A 298 15.43 -4.26 -10.75
C VAL A 298 14.55 -5.27 -10.02
N ASP A 299 15.05 -6.49 -9.89
CA ASP A 299 14.37 -7.61 -9.24
C ASP A 299 14.64 -7.68 -7.73
N GLU A 300 15.49 -6.79 -7.22
CA GLU A 300 15.82 -6.69 -5.81
C GLU A 300 15.24 -5.40 -5.22
N GLN A 301 14.70 -5.50 -4.00
CA GLN A 301 14.21 -4.35 -3.27
C GLN A 301 14.73 -4.39 -1.83
N VAL A 302 15.25 -3.26 -1.39
CA VAL A 302 15.67 -3.05 0.00
C VAL A 302 14.66 -2.13 0.67
N ILE A 303 14.26 -2.48 1.89
CA ILE A 303 13.31 -1.71 2.69
C ILE A 303 14.01 -1.24 3.95
N PHE A 304 14.01 0.07 4.19
CA PHE A 304 14.43 0.65 5.45
C PHE A 304 13.28 0.59 6.46
N ILE A 305 13.52 0.00 7.64
CA ILE A 305 12.54 -0.10 8.72
C ILE A 305 13.08 0.65 9.95
N PRO A 306 12.58 1.86 10.22
CA PRO A 306 13.05 2.72 11.31
C PRO A 306 12.98 2.05 12.68
N ASP A 307 11.93 1.27 12.95
CA ASP A 307 11.68 0.67 14.26
C ASP A 307 12.74 -0.37 14.68
N ILE A 308 13.43 -0.96 13.71
CA ILE A 308 14.54 -1.90 13.91
C ILE A 308 15.90 -1.31 13.54
N CYS A 309 15.95 0.00 13.25
CA CYS A 309 17.15 0.75 12.89
C CYS A 309 17.97 0.11 11.76
N ARG A 310 17.36 -0.53 10.76
CA ARG A 310 18.13 -1.10 9.65
C ARG A 310 17.32 -1.29 8.38
N SER A 311 18.04 -1.51 7.30
CA SER A 311 17.46 -1.94 6.03
C SER A 311 17.48 -3.47 5.93
N ILE A 312 16.47 -4.04 5.28
CA ILE A 312 16.39 -5.48 5.00
C ILE A 312 16.30 -5.73 3.48
N PRO A 313 17.06 -6.70 2.94
CA PRO A 313 16.92 -7.14 1.56
C PRO A 313 15.66 -7.99 1.37
N THR A 314 15.11 -7.96 0.16
CA THR A 314 13.98 -8.81 -0.24
C THR A 314 14.22 -9.41 -1.61
N GLU A 315 13.67 -10.61 -1.80
CA GLU A 315 13.81 -11.43 -3.00
C GLU A 315 12.51 -11.41 -3.80
N ASN A 316 12.63 -11.31 -5.13
CA ASN A 316 11.50 -11.40 -6.04
C ASN A 316 11.10 -12.86 -6.30
N MET A 317 9.86 -13.21 -5.95
CA MET A 317 9.28 -14.55 -6.12
C MET A 317 8.49 -14.73 -7.41
N GLY A 318 8.42 -13.68 -8.25
CA GLY A 318 7.71 -13.70 -9.53
C GLY A 318 6.38 -12.94 -9.51
N TYR A 319 5.52 -13.26 -10.47
CA TYR A 319 4.23 -12.58 -10.66
C TYR A 319 3.09 -13.36 -10.02
N GLU A 320 2.17 -12.64 -9.37
CA GLU A 320 0.92 -13.14 -8.82
C GLU A 320 -0.27 -12.33 -9.36
N ASP A 321 -1.47 -12.90 -9.31
CA ASP A 321 -2.71 -12.14 -9.49
C ASP A 321 -3.24 -11.74 -8.11
N PHE A 322 -3.37 -10.44 -7.88
CA PHE A 322 -4.02 -9.89 -6.70
C PHE A 322 -5.31 -9.20 -7.12
N MET A 323 -6.43 -9.92 -6.99
CA MET A 323 -7.76 -9.43 -7.33
C MET A 323 -7.81 -8.83 -8.75
N GLY A 324 -7.27 -9.52 -9.76
CA GLY A 324 -7.25 -9.04 -11.15
C GLY A 324 -6.23 -7.94 -11.43
N LEU A 325 -5.27 -7.70 -10.53
CA LEU A 325 -4.05 -6.93 -10.80
C LEU A 325 -2.85 -7.87 -10.86
N LYS A 326 -2.08 -7.78 -11.95
CA LYS A 326 -0.80 -8.48 -12.05
C LYS A 326 0.23 -7.76 -11.18
N VAL A 327 0.73 -8.44 -10.16
CA VAL A 327 1.66 -7.87 -9.17
C VAL A 327 2.93 -8.72 -9.10
N LYS A 328 4.01 -8.13 -8.60
CA LYS A 328 5.26 -8.83 -8.31
C LYS A 328 5.35 -9.07 -6.80
N ARG A 329 5.61 -10.31 -6.41
CA ARG A 329 5.73 -10.76 -5.01
C ARG A 329 7.17 -10.58 -4.54
N PHE A 330 7.36 -9.84 -3.46
CA PHE A 330 8.65 -9.70 -2.80
C PHE A 330 8.59 -10.29 -1.39
N VAL A 331 9.62 -11.04 -1.01
CA VAL A 331 9.71 -11.74 0.26
C VAL A 331 10.99 -11.36 0.98
N ALA A 332 10.92 -11.07 2.27
CA ALA A 332 12.11 -11.02 3.11
C ALA A 332 12.48 -12.47 3.49
N GLY A 333 13.46 -13.03 2.77
CA GLY A 333 13.89 -14.42 2.91
C GLY A 333 14.95 -14.63 3.99
N PRO A 334 15.63 -15.80 3.98
CA PRO A 334 16.68 -16.13 4.96
C PRO A 334 17.81 -15.10 5.06
N LEU A 335 18.09 -14.35 3.98
CA LEU A 335 19.14 -13.33 3.94
C LEU A 335 18.83 -12.09 4.79
N ALA A 336 17.57 -11.86 5.18
CA ALA A 336 17.17 -10.65 5.89
C ALA A 336 17.77 -10.55 7.30
N PHE A 337 17.84 -11.68 8.01
CA PHE A 337 18.41 -11.79 9.37
C PHE A 337 19.57 -12.80 9.42
N ASP A 338 20.26 -13.00 8.30
CA ASP A 338 21.49 -13.77 8.24
C ASP A 338 22.58 -13.14 9.12
N SER A 339 23.43 -13.96 9.73
CA SER A 339 24.49 -13.55 10.65
C SER A 339 25.72 -12.94 9.95
N GLY A 340 25.71 -12.85 8.61
CA GLY A 340 26.85 -12.44 7.80
C GLY A 340 27.59 -13.60 7.14
N GLN A 341 27.18 -14.84 7.40
CA GLN A 341 27.80 -16.04 6.85
C GLN A 341 27.42 -16.27 5.38
N LYS A 342 26.14 -16.07 5.05
CA LYS A 342 25.63 -16.20 3.67
C LYS A 342 25.60 -14.87 2.95
N PHE A 343 25.32 -13.78 3.67
CA PHE A 343 25.24 -12.43 3.12
C PHE A 343 26.19 -11.50 3.88
N ARG A 344 27.38 -11.30 3.35
CA ARG A 344 28.50 -10.64 4.04
C ARG A 344 28.16 -9.23 4.54
N GLU A 345 27.32 -8.51 3.80
CA GLU A 345 26.84 -7.17 4.13
C GLU A 345 26.07 -7.13 5.46
N ASN A 346 25.60 -8.28 5.97
CA ASN A 346 24.97 -8.39 7.28
C ASN A 346 25.96 -8.58 8.45
N SER A 347 27.25 -8.83 8.19
CA SER A 347 28.23 -9.17 9.23
C SER A 347 28.34 -8.12 10.35
N CYS A 348 28.08 -6.85 10.05
CA CYS A 348 28.10 -5.76 11.04
C CYS A 348 26.85 -5.69 11.94
N PHE A 349 25.77 -6.42 11.64
CA PHE A 349 24.58 -6.51 12.51
C PHE A 349 24.76 -7.49 13.68
N ALA A 350 25.83 -8.28 13.70
CA ALA A 350 26.10 -9.25 14.76
C ALA A 350 26.54 -8.61 16.10
N ALA A 351 26.85 -7.30 16.14
CA ALA A 351 27.08 -6.50 17.35
C ALA A 351 27.97 -7.14 18.46
N GLY A 352 28.90 -8.02 18.09
CA GLY A 352 29.77 -8.73 19.03
C GLY A 352 29.13 -9.92 19.77
N LYS A 353 27.88 -10.27 19.47
CA LYS A 353 27.22 -11.48 19.96
C LYS A 353 27.18 -12.53 18.85
N GLU A 354 27.67 -13.73 19.14
CA GLU A 354 27.54 -14.88 18.24
C GLU A 354 26.11 -15.44 18.33
N LEU A 355 25.19 -14.87 17.56
CA LEU A 355 23.85 -15.41 17.36
C LEU A 355 23.86 -16.45 16.22
N PRO A 356 23.15 -17.59 16.36
CA PRO A 356 22.91 -18.51 15.25
C PRO A 356 22.25 -17.82 14.04
N GLU A 357 22.30 -18.45 12.87
CA GLU A 357 21.70 -17.89 11.64
C GLU A 357 20.19 -17.64 11.80
N GLY A 358 19.69 -16.54 11.22
CA GLY A 358 18.27 -16.15 11.26
C GLY A 358 17.86 -15.38 12.51
N GLY A 359 18.78 -15.12 13.44
CA GLY A 359 18.66 -14.13 14.50
C GLY A 359 19.58 -12.94 14.29
N SER A 360 19.06 -11.72 14.48
CA SER A 360 19.84 -10.47 14.43
C SER A 360 19.76 -9.73 15.75
N ASP A 361 20.88 -9.23 16.27
CA ASP A 361 20.87 -8.41 17.50
C ASP A 361 20.12 -7.10 17.25
N LEU A 362 19.28 -6.70 18.20
CA LEU A 362 18.55 -5.43 18.21
C LEU A 362 19.04 -4.51 19.33
N GLY A 363 19.91 -4.99 20.21
CA GLY A 363 20.39 -4.26 21.38
C GLY A 363 20.96 -2.88 21.07
N PRO A 364 21.85 -2.70 20.07
CA PRO A 364 22.35 -1.38 19.72
C PRO A 364 21.24 -0.35 19.38
N CYS A 365 20.15 -0.81 18.74
CA CYS A 365 18.98 0.02 18.42
C CYS A 365 18.08 0.29 19.66
N LYS A 366 18.17 -0.56 20.69
CA LYS A 366 17.32 -0.53 21.89
C LYS A 366 18.12 -0.39 23.18
N GLN A 367 19.05 0.57 23.20
CA GLN A 367 19.81 0.97 24.40
C GLN A 367 20.54 -0.19 25.09
N GLY A 368 21.04 -1.16 24.32
CA GLY A 368 21.76 -2.33 24.81
C GLY A 368 20.87 -3.46 25.35
N ALA A 369 19.55 -3.35 25.28
CA ALA A 369 18.65 -4.43 25.68
C ALA A 369 18.94 -5.71 24.86
N PRO A 370 18.93 -6.90 25.46
CA PRO A 370 19.38 -8.10 24.77
C PRO A 370 18.29 -8.75 23.93
N LEU A 371 17.85 -7.98 22.93
CA LEU A 371 16.74 -8.33 22.07
C LEU A 371 17.26 -8.91 20.77
N VAL A 372 16.55 -9.92 20.25
CA VAL A 372 16.86 -10.60 19.00
C VAL A 372 15.67 -10.46 18.05
N LEU A 373 15.95 -10.02 16.83
CA LEU A 373 15.00 -10.04 15.71
C LEU A 373 15.06 -11.37 15.00
N SER A 374 13.90 -11.85 14.58
CA SER A 374 13.73 -13.01 13.70
C SER A 374 12.40 -12.89 12.95
N PHE A 375 12.11 -13.83 12.07
CA PHE A 375 10.74 -14.04 11.60
C PHE A 375 9.93 -14.83 12.64
N PRO A 376 8.58 -14.74 12.63
CA PRO A 376 7.74 -15.45 13.59
C PRO A 376 8.04 -16.95 13.67
N HIS A 377 8.05 -17.46 14.90
CA HIS A 377 8.46 -18.82 15.25
C HIS A 377 9.84 -19.21 14.74
N PHE A 378 10.74 -18.23 14.55
CA PHE A 378 12.07 -18.43 14.01
C PHE A 378 12.07 -19.06 12.60
N LEU A 379 11.09 -18.68 11.77
CA LEU A 379 11.08 -19.07 10.35
C LEU A 379 12.41 -18.69 9.69
N TYR A 380 13.01 -19.63 8.95
CA TYR A 380 14.32 -19.53 8.29
C TYR A 380 15.55 -19.48 9.20
N ALA A 381 15.38 -19.60 10.52
CA ALA A 381 16.50 -19.57 11.45
C ALA A 381 17.04 -20.97 11.80
N ASP A 382 18.20 -20.99 12.45
CA ASP A 382 18.85 -22.21 12.92
C ASP A 382 17.93 -23.00 13.88
N PRO A 383 17.84 -24.34 13.75
CA PRO A 383 17.06 -25.18 14.66
C PRO A 383 17.42 -25.04 16.14
N ALA A 384 18.59 -24.51 16.50
CA ALA A 384 18.98 -24.20 17.87
C ALA A 384 17.93 -23.33 18.58
N TYR A 385 17.32 -22.36 17.89
CA TYR A 385 16.26 -21.51 18.46
C TYR A 385 15.00 -22.31 18.83
N LEU A 386 14.69 -23.37 18.09
CA LEU A 386 13.58 -24.29 18.39
C LEU A 386 13.95 -25.26 19.53
N ALA A 387 15.23 -25.55 19.69
CA ALA A 387 15.74 -26.37 20.78
C ALA A 387 15.67 -25.65 22.14
N ASP A 388 15.73 -24.31 22.16
CA ASP A 388 15.68 -23.49 23.37
C ASP A 388 14.29 -23.40 24.01
N VAL A 389 13.20 -23.49 23.21
CA VAL A 389 11.83 -23.23 23.70
C VAL A 389 10.83 -24.21 23.10
N ASP A 390 9.92 -24.74 23.93
CA ASP A 390 8.80 -25.57 23.44
C ASP A 390 7.60 -24.72 23.04
N GLY A 391 6.86 -25.14 22.01
CA GLY A 391 5.65 -24.47 21.52
C GLY A 391 5.83 -23.68 20.22
N LEU A 392 7.01 -23.72 19.61
CA LEU A 392 7.32 -23.02 18.36
C LEU A 392 7.06 -23.89 17.13
N HIS A 393 6.39 -23.32 16.11
CA HIS A 393 5.97 -24.04 14.92
C HIS A 393 6.13 -23.14 13.67
N PRO A 394 7.34 -23.01 13.10
CA PRO A 394 7.56 -22.18 11.92
C PRO A 394 6.75 -22.69 10.72
N ASP A 395 6.05 -21.77 10.04
CA ASP A 395 5.16 -22.05 8.91
C ASP A 395 5.27 -20.86 7.93
N ALA A 396 5.73 -21.12 6.70
CA ALA A 396 5.98 -20.05 5.73
C ALA A 396 4.70 -19.31 5.34
N ASP A 397 3.55 -19.99 5.24
CA ASP A 397 2.30 -19.35 4.82
C ASP A 397 1.81 -18.35 5.87
N LYS A 398 2.08 -18.64 7.14
CA LYS A 398 1.66 -17.82 8.29
C LYS A 398 2.71 -16.78 8.69
N HIS A 399 3.99 -17.09 8.56
CA HIS A 399 5.06 -16.33 9.21
C HIS A 399 5.97 -15.57 8.23
N GLN A 400 5.86 -15.83 6.92
CA GLN A 400 6.67 -15.11 5.94
C GLN A 400 6.28 -13.62 5.86
N PHE A 401 7.29 -12.75 5.85
CA PHE A 401 7.11 -11.35 5.47
C PHE A 401 7.13 -11.21 3.95
N PHE A 402 6.03 -10.72 3.39
CA PHE A 402 5.98 -10.32 1.98
C PHE A 402 5.24 -9.01 1.73
N PHE A 403 5.41 -8.47 0.53
CA PHE A 403 4.55 -7.45 -0.05
C PHE A 403 4.42 -7.66 -1.55
N ASN A 404 3.27 -7.27 -2.12
CA ASN A 404 3.04 -7.33 -3.55
C ASN A 404 3.03 -5.92 -4.13
N SER A 405 3.88 -5.70 -5.14
CA SER A 405 4.03 -4.42 -5.81
C SER A 405 3.53 -4.50 -7.24
N GLU A 406 2.67 -3.57 -7.64
CA GLU A 406 2.23 -3.43 -9.04
C GLU A 406 3.39 -2.85 -9.88
N PRO A 407 3.78 -3.50 -10.98
CA PRO A 407 5.04 -3.19 -11.64
C PRO A 407 5.08 -1.89 -12.45
N THR A 408 3.95 -1.42 -12.95
CA THR A 408 3.84 -0.23 -13.79
C THR A 408 4.04 1.03 -12.97
N LEU A 409 3.28 1.18 -11.89
CA LEU A 409 3.28 2.32 -10.97
C LEU A 409 4.31 2.16 -9.85
N GLY A 410 4.70 0.93 -9.51
CA GLY A 410 5.57 0.64 -8.37
C GLY A 410 4.87 0.72 -7.01
N VAL A 411 3.54 0.84 -6.98
CA VAL A 411 2.77 0.91 -5.73
C VAL A 411 2.68 -0.46 -5.06
N THR A 412 2.83 -0.50 -3.75
CA THR A 412 2.55 -1.71 -2.97
C THR A 412 1.05 -1.83 -2.74
N VAL A 413 0.43 -2.92 -3.22
CA VAL A 413 -1.02 -3.12 -3.13
C VAL A 413 -1.44 -3.98 -1.94
N ASN A 414 -0.55 -4.84 -1.46
CA ASN A 414 -0.73 -5.54 -0.20
C ASN A 414 0.61 -5.76 0.50
N VAL A 415 0.57 -5.89 1.82
CA VAL A 415 1.73 -6.24 2.66
C VAL A 415 1.29 -7.11 3.82
N ARG A 416 2.16 -8.02 4.21
CA ARG A 416 2.18 -8.72 5.49
C ARG A 416 3.58 -8.57 6.06
N GLY A 417 3.83 -7.47 6.76
CA GLY A 417 5.08 -7.21 7.44
C GLY A 417 5.13 -7.99 8.74
N ARG A 418 5.96 -9.05 8.83
CA ARG A 418 5.96 -9.96 9.98
C ARG A 418 7.35 -10.04 10.59
N ILE A 419 7.47 -9.63 11.85
CA ILE A 419 8.74 -9.61 12.59
C ILE A 419 8.49 -10.09 14.02
N GLN A 420 9.41 -10.89 14.54
CA GLN A 420 9.42 -11.39 15.90
C GLN A 420 10.52 -10.72 16.72
N VAL A 421 10.20 -10.39 17.96
CA VAL A 421 11.16 -9.92 18.97
C VAL A 421 11.28 -10.98 20.07
N SER A 422 12.52 -11.34 20.36
CA SER A 422 12.88 -12.30 21.40
C SER A 422 13.90 -11.67 22.35
N VAL A 423 14.13 -12.29 23.51
CA VAL A 423 15.13 -11.86 24.49
C VAL A 423 16.15 -12.98 24.72
N VAL A 424 17.43 -12.63 24.80
CA VAL A 424 18.47 -13.58 25.22
C VAL A 424 18.45 -13.70 26.73
N LEU A 425 18.26 -14.92 27.22
CA LEU A 425 18.33 -15.25 28.63
C LEU A 425 19.62 -16.03 28.89
N GLU A 426 20.44 -15.54 29.82
CA GLU A 426 21.73 -16.13 30.15
C GLU A 426 21.86 -16.32 31.66
N ARG A 427 22.64 -17.31 32.08
CA ARG A 427 22.97 -17.45 33.50
C ARG A 427 24.02 -16.44 33.91
N VAL A 428 23.78 -15.83 35.06
CA VAL A 428 24.74 -14.90 35.69
C VAL A 428 25.04 -15.40 37.08
N PHE A 429 26.16 -16.13 37.22
CA PHE A 429 26.63 -16.62 38.51
C PHE A 429 26.81 -15.48 39.51
N GLY A 430 26.25 -15.65 40.71
CA GLY A 430 26.26 -14.64 41.77
C GLY A 430 25.09 -13.65 41.72
N LEU A 431 24.18 -13.79 40.75
CA LEU A 431 23.00 -12.94 40.59
C LEU A 431 21.70 -13.70 40.86
N GLY A 432 21.58 -14.26 42.07
CA GLY A 432 20.35 -14.88 42.60
C GLY A 432 19.59 -15.73 41.58
N PRO A 433 18.38 -15.33 41.15
CA PRO A 433 17.54 -16.12 40.25
C PRO A 433 18.15 -16.34 38.86
N PHE A 434 19.08 -15.50 38.40
CA PHE A 434 19.79 -15.70 37.14
C PHE A 434 20.88 -16.77 37.23
N SER A 435 21.22 -17.28 38.42
CA SER A 435 22.29 -18.28 38.54
C SER A 435 21.90 -19.66 37.97
N GLN A 436 20.60 -19.95 37.90
CA GLN A 436 20.07 -21.27 37.50
C GLN A 436 19.06 -21.21 36.36
N VAL A 437 18.67 -20.02 35.92
CA VAL A 437 17.67 -19.84 34.86
C VAL A 437 18.03 -20.60 33.58
N ALA A 438 17.02 -20.99 32.82
CA ALA A 438 17.21 -21.55 31.48
C ALA A 438 17.99 -20.56 30.60
N GLU A 439 18.98 -21.07 29.87
CA GLU A 439 19.74 -20.29 28.89
C GLU A 439 19.14 -20.51 27.50
N GLY A 440 19.12 -19.46 26.69
CA GLY A 440 18.62 -19.52 25.32
C GLY A 440 17.90 -18.24 24.91
N VAL A 441 17.31 -18.27 23.71
CA VAL A 441 16.55 -17.14 23.17
C VAL A 441 15.05 -17.39 23.31
N LEU A 442 14.42 -16.64 24.23
CA LEU A 442 13.00 -16.77 24.51
C LEU A 442 12.19 -15.73 23.73
N PRO A 443 11.21 -16.13 22.90
CA PRO A 443 10.42 -15.18 22.15
C PRO A 443 9.43 -14.43 23.05
N LEU A 444 9.24 -13.13 22.79
CA LEU A 444 8.34 -12.27 23.56
C LEU A 444 7.01 -12.10 22.84
N PHE A 445 7.08 -11.65 21.58
CA PHE A 445 5.94 -11.47 20.71
C PHE A 445 6.40 -11.40 19.25
N TRP A 446 5.47 -11.60 18.33
CA TRP A 446 5.63 -11.17 16.95
C TRP A 446 4.49 -10.26 16.53
N GLN A 447 4.79 -9.43 15.54
CA GLN A 447 3.91 -8.39 15.05
C GLN A 447 3.65 -8.59 13.55
N GLU A 448 2.40 -8.43 13.13
CA GLU A 448 2.00 -8.31 11.73
C GLU A 448 1.53 -6.88 11.44
N THR A 449 2.19 -6.19 10.52
CA THR A 449 1.67 -4.99 9.86
C THR A 449 0.98 -5.40 8.56
N TYR A 450 -0.31 -5.12 8.48
CA TYR A 450 -1.20 -5.51 7.40
C TYR A 450 -1.71 -4.25 6.69
N VAL A 451 -1.51 -4.19 5.37
CA VAL A 451 -2.12 -3.20 4.48
C VAL A 451 -2.64 -3.92 3.25
N GLU A 452 -3.81 -3.52 2.76
CA GLU A 452 -4.43 -4.09 1.57
C GLU A 452 -5.25 -3.04 0.82
N ALA A 453 -4.99 -2.88 -0.48
CA ALA A 453 -5.78 -2.01 -1.35
C ALA A 453 -7.17 -2.63 -1.60
N ARG A 454 -8.23 -1.87 -1.35
CA ARG A 454 -9.63 -2.33 -1.49
C ARG A 454 -10.49 -1.31 -2.23
N GLY A 455 -11.69 -1.75 -2.60
CA GLY A 455 -12.77 -0.90 -3.09
C GLY A 455 -12.35 -0.02 -4.27
N ASP A 456 -12.53 1.29 -4.12
CA ASP A 456 -12.29 2.26 -5.19
C ASP A 456 -10.81 2.47 -5.49
N THR A 457 -9.92 2.34 -4.50
CA THR A 457 -8.46 2.36 -4.72
C THR A 457 -8.04 1.26 -5.68
N LEU A 458 -8.54 0.04 -5.49
CA LEU A 458 -8.22 -1.10 -6.36
C LEU A 458 -8.77 -0.90 -7.79
N LYS A 459 -10.01 -0.39 -7.92
CA LYS A 459 -10.60 -0.08 -9.23
C LYS A 459 -9.80 1.00 -9.96
N MET A 460 -9.39 2.03 -9.25
CA MET A 460 -8.58 3.12 -9.79
C MET A 460 -7.22 2.60 -10.29
N LEU A 461 -6.51 1.82 -9.48
CA LEU A 461 -5.24 1.20 -9.86
C LEU A 461 -5.40 0.34 -11.12
N ARG A 462 -6.41 -0.53 -11.17
CA ARG A 462 -6.69 -1.37 -12.35
C ARG A 462 -6.95 -0.55 -13.60
N THR A 463 -7.69 0.55 -13.47
CA THR A 463 -8.00 1.43 -14.60
C THR A 463 -6.75 2.11 -15.14
N ILE A 464 -5.87 2.61 -14.26
CA ILE A 464 -4.64 3.30 -14.66
C ILE A 464 -3.66 2.33 -15.32
N VAL A 465 -3.45 1.16 -14.72
CA VAL A 465 -2.47 0.17 -15.18
C VAL A 465 -2.87 -0.44 -16.53
N ASN A 466 -4.17 -0.70 -16.73
CA ASN A 466 -4.67 -1.28 -17.98
C ASN A 466 -5.02 -0.24 -19.05
N LEU A 467 -4.85 1.05 -18.78
CA LEU A 467 -5.16 2.13 -19.73
C LEU A 467 -4.46 1.96 -21.09
N PRO A 468 -3.15 1.61 -21.16
CA PRO A 468 -2.50 1.36 -22.44
C PRO A 468 -3.16 0.25 -23.23
N GLU A 469 -3.55 -0.84 -22.56
CA GLU A 469 -4.21 -1.97 -23.20
C GLU A 469 -5.60 -1.57 -23.73
N TYR A 470 -6.38 -0.83 -22.95
CA TYR A 470 -7.68 -0.33 -23.40
C TYR A 470 -7.58 0.61 -24.60
N VAL A 471 -6.59 1.52 -24.60
CA VAL A 471 -6.35 2.42 -25.73
C VAL A 471 -5.88 1.65 -26.97
N GLN A 472 -5.03 0.63 -26.80
CA GLN A 472 -4.60 -0.24 -27.90
C GLN A 472 -5.79 -1.00 -28.51
N TRP A 473 -6.62 -1.65 -27.71
CA TRP A 473 -7.82 -2.36 -28.20
C TRP A 473 -8.82 -1.43 -28.87
N PHE A 474 -9.04 -0.25 -28.30
CA PHE A 474 -9.91 0.77 -28.89
C PHE A 474 -9.36 1.26 -30.25
N SER A 475 -8.05 1.48 -30.33
CA SER A 475 -7.37 1.88 -31.56
C SER A 475 -7.46 0.80 -32.65
N VAL A 476 -7.24 -0.48 -32.29
CA VAL A 476 -7.45 -1.63 -33.20
C VAL A 476 -8.90 -1.66 -33.70
N GLY A 477 -9.88 -1.44 -32.82
CA GLY A 477 -11.30 -1.35 -33.20
C GLY A 477 -11.57 -0.24 -34.21
N ILE A 478 -11.02 0.96 -33.98
CA ILE A 478 -11.13 2.10 -34.93
C ILE A 478 -10.51 1.72 -36.28
N ILE A 479 -9.31 1.14 -36.29
CA ILE A 479 -8.61 0.75 -37.54
C ILE A 479 -9.47 -0.23 -38.34
N ILE A 480 -10.08 -1.22 -37.70
CA ILE A 480 -10.91 -2.22 -38.38
C ILE A 480 -12.16 -1.57 -38.98
N VAL A 481 -12.92 -0.82 -38.18
CA VAL A 481 -14.16 -0.17 -38.63
C VAL A 481 -13.87 0.83 -39.75
N SER A 482 -12.83 1.64 -39.61
CA SER A 482 -12.44 2.63 -40.62
C SER A 482 -11.90 1.99 -41.89
N SER A 483 -11.20 0.86 -41.81
CA SER A 483 -10.76 0.10 -42.99
C SER A 483 -11.94 -0.50 -43.76
N ILE A 484 -12.96 -1.01 -43.07
CA ILE A 484 -14.20 -1.49 -43.71
C ILE A 484 -14.95 -0.31 -44.37
N ALA A 485 -15.07 0.82 -43.69
CA ALA A 485 -15.68 2.02 -44.24
C ALA A 485 -14.92 2.53 -45.48
N LEU A 486 -13.59 2.54 -45.43
CA LEU A 486 -12.72 2.89 -46.56
C LEU A 486 -12.93 1.95 -47.74
N ALA A 487 -12.94 0.63 -47.51
CA ALA A 487 -13.20 -0.36 -48.56
C ALA A 487 -14.59 -0.19 -49.18
N SER A 488 -15.64 0.02 -48.37
CA SER A 488 -17.02 0.19 -48.85
C SER A 488 -17.20 1.48 -49.67
N THR A 489 -16.57 2.57 -49.26
CA THR A 489 -16.63 3.87 -49.96
C THR A 489 -15.79 3.87 -51.23
N ALA A 490 -14.62 3.23 -51.21
CA ALA A 490 -13.83 2.99 -52.42
C ALA A 490 -14.62 2.12 -53.41
N PHE A 491 -15.22 1.02 -52.96
CA PHE A 491 -16.09 0.19 -53.81
C PHE A 491 -17.25 0.98 -54.41
N ALA A 492 -17.90 1.85 -53.63
CA ALA A 492 -18.98 2.71 -54.14
C ALA A 492 -18.50 3.77 -55.17
N LEU A 493 -17.27 4.27 -55.04
CA LEU A 493 -16.64 5.21 -55.99
C LEU A 493 -16.18 4.52 -57.28
N PHE A 494 -15.67 3.29 -57.18
CA PHE A 494 -15.14 2.51 -58.31
C PHE A 494 -16.15 1.54 -58.94
N ARG A 495 -17.37 1.44 -58.40
CA ARG A 495 -18.44 0.64 -59.01
C ARG A 495 -18.68 1.15 -60.44
N PRO A 496 -18.51 0.31 -61.47
CA PRO A 496 -18.76 0.72 -62.84
C PRO A 496 -20.21 1.20 -62.96
N ARG A 497 -20.41 2.42 -63.48
CA ARG A 497 -21.74 2.88 -63.86
C ARG A 497 -22.23 1.92 -64.95
N THR A 498 -23.14 1.00 -64.61
CA THR A 498 -24.01 0.39 -65.62
C THR A 498 -24.68 1.56 -66.35
N ARG A 499 -24.31 1.76 -67.63
CA ARG A 499 -24.98 2.72 -68.51
C ARG A 499 -26.48 2.45 -68.39
N ARG A 500 -27.24 3.43 -67.90
CA ARG A 500 -28.68 3.48 -68.19
C ARG A 500 -28.71 3.59 -69.71
N GLY A 501 -29.18 2.55 -70.40
CA GLY A 501 -29.26 2.53 -71.86
C GLY A 501 -29.92 3.81 -72.36
N ASP A 502 -29.33 4.43 -73.36
CA ASP A 502 -29.91 5.58 -74.04
C ASP A 502 -31.34 5.21 -74.46
N ILE A 503 -32.33 5.94 -73.92
CA ILE A 503 -33.68 5.91 -74.47
C ILE A 503 -33.54 6.49 -75.88
N THR A 504 -33.71 5.64 -76.89
CA THR A 504 -33.73 6.02 -78.30
C THR A 504 -34.78 7.11 -78.49
N LYS A 505 -34.34 8.32 -78.87
CA LYS A 505 -35.22 9.37 -79.38
C LYS A 505 -35.88 8.86 -80.66
N VAL A 506 -37.16 8.50 -80.59
CA VAL A 506 -37.98 8.19 -81.76
C VAL A 506 -38.19 9.49 -82.56
N ARG A 507 -37.85 9.48 -83.86
CA ARG A 507 -38.14 10.58 -84.78
C ARG A 507 -39.65 10.66 -85.03
N PRO A 508 -40.26 11.86 -85.13
CA PRO A 508 -41.66 11.97 -85.53
C PRO A 508 -41.79 11.56 -87.00
N ILE A 509 -42.69 10.62 -87.28
CA ILE A 509 -43.17 10.32 -88.63
C ILE A 509 -44.23 11.38 -88.96
N ASN A 510 -43.92 12.23 -89.94
CA ASN A 510 -44.90 13.11 -90.55
C ASN A 510 -45.78 12.29 -91.48
N GLY A 511 -47.09 12.25 -91.21
CA GLY A 511 -48.10 11.86 -92.19
C GLY A 511 -49.07 10.79 -91.69
N ALA A 512 -50.20 11.23 -91.16
CA ALA A 512 -51.54 10.82 -91.61
C ALA A 512 -52.59 11.36 -90.63
N SER A 513 -53.48 12.19 -91.16
CA SER A 513 -54.65 12.70 -90.48
C SER A 513 -55.77 11.65 -90.39
N LYS A 514 -56.49 11.69 -89.26
CA LYS A 514 -57.92 11.37 -89.08
C LYS A 514 -58.38 9.90 -89.16
N ALA A 515 -58.66 9.32 -87.99
CA ALA A 515 -59.85 8.50 -87.73
C ALA A 515 -60.20 8.57 -86.22
N LYS A 516 -61.27 9.29 -85.86
CA LYS A 516 -62.53 8.80 -85.26
C LYS A 516 -62.42 8.17 -83.85
N TYR A 517 -62.87 8.98 -82.89
CA TYR A 517 -63.68 8.69 -81.69
C TYR A 517 -63.98 7.22 -81.33
N ALA A 518 -63.66 6.85 -80.09
CA ALA A 518 -64.53 6.02 -79.24
C ALA A 518 -64.16 6.24 -77.76
N ASP A 519 -65.11 6.77 -76.99
CA ASP A 519 -65.08 6.75 -75.53
C ASP A 519 -65.11 5.31 -75.03
N THR A 520 -64.29 5.00 -74.03
CA THR A 520 -64.65 3.96 -73.05
C THR A 520 -64.03 4.31 -71.71
N HIS A 521 -64.91 4.58 -70.77
CA HIS A 521 -64.62 4.76 -69.36
C HIS A 521 -64.32 3.37 -68.76
N CYS A 522 -63.21 3.21 -68.04
CA CYS A 522 -63.17 2.35 -66.87
C CYS A 522 -61.98 2.76 -65.99
N ALA A 523 -62.32 3.33 -64.84
CA ALA A 523 -61.54 3.20 -63.63
C ALA A 523 -61.34 1.71 -63.28
N ASP A 524 -60.40 1.47 -62.36
CA ASP A 524 -59.97 0.20 -61.78
C ASP A 524 -58.76 -0.47 -62.45
N ILE A 525 -57.58 -0.17 -61.91
CA ILE A 525 -56.69 -1.14 -61.23
C ILE A 525 -55.80 -0.35 -60.26
N LEU A 526 -56.13 -0.43 -58.98
CA LEU A 526 -55.39 0.16 -57.86
C LEU A 526 -54.01 -0.50 -57.66
N PRO A 527 -53.02 0.20 -57.09
CA PRO A 527 -51.70 -0.33 -56.74
C PRO A 527 -51.76 -1.07 -55.39
N ASN A 528 -52.31 -2.29 -55.37
CA ASN A 528 -52.54 -3.05 -54.13
C ASN A 528 -51.46 -4.09 -53.76
N LYS A 529 -50.22 -3.94 -54.25
CA LYS A 529 -49.15 -4.95 -54.05
C LYS A 529 -47.92 -4.48 -53.26
N VAL A 530 -47.73 -3.16 -53.05
CA VAL A 530 -46.56 -2.64 -52.32
C VAL A 530 -46.88 -2.39 -50.84
N GLU A 531 -48.09 -1.92 -50.54
CA GLU A 531 -48.50 -1.61 -49.15
C GLU A 531 -48.65 -2.87 -48.27
N ARG A 532 -49.13 -3.98 -48.86
CA ARG A 532 -49.26 -5.28 -48.18
C ARG A 532 -47.93 -5.96 -47.83
N ILE A 533 -46.84 -5.62 -48.53
CA ILE A 533 -45.50 -6.17 -48.27
C ILE A 533 -44.83 -5.41 -47.12
N ILE A 534 -45.11 -4.12 -46.97
CA ILE A 534 -44.53 -3.27 -45.92
C ILE A 534 -45.23 -3.54 -44.57
N GLN A 535 -46.55 -3.76 -44.54
CA GLN A 535 -47.27 -4.12 -43.32
C GLN A 535 -46.86 -5.51 -42.78
N ASN A 536 -46.77 -6.53 -43.63
CA ASN A 536 -46.42 -7.90 -43.20
C ASN A 536 -44.96 -8.06 -42.76
N GLY A 537 -44.06 -7.15 -43.16
CA GLY A 537 -42.65 -7.17 -42.73
C GLY A 537 -42.42 -6.57 -41.35
N LEU A 538 -43.27 -5.62 -40.92
CA LEU A 538 -43.11 -4.88 -39.65
C LEU A 538 -43.71 -5.60 -38.44
N GLU A 539 -44.59 -6.59 -38.63
CA GLU A 539 -45.17 -7.41 -37.55
C GLU A 539 -44.28 -8.59 -37.10
N ARG A 540 -43.17 -8.88 -37.79
CA ARG A 540 -42.30 -10.05 -37.54
C ARG A 540 -41.00 -9.75 -36.77
N LEU A 541 -40.83 -8.54 -36.21
CA LEU A 541 -39.64 -8.19 -35.42
C LEU A 541 -39.77 -8.64 -33.95
N PRO A 542 -38.77 -9.36 -33.37
CA PRO A 542 -38.80 -9.78 -31.97
C PRO A 542 -38.72 -8.60 -30.99
N ASN A 543 -39.50 -8.68 -29.90
CA ASN A 543 -39.53 -7.70 -28.79
C ASN A 543 -38.32 -7.85 -27.85
N THR A 544 -37.13 -7.48 -28.32
CA THR A 544 -35.96 -7.31 -27.44
C THR A 544 -35.31 -5.97 -27.77
N PHE A 545 -35.06 -5.18 -26.73
CA PHE A 545 -34.71 -3.75 -26.72
C PHE A 545 -35.94 -2.81 -26.78
N GLY A 546 -36.28 -2.24 -25.61
CA GLY A 546 -37.44 -1.38 -25.34
C GLY A 546 -37.61 -0.15 -26.23
N ILE A 547 -38.08 -0.36 -27.46
CA ILE A 547 -38.45 0.69 -28.42
C ILE A 547 -39.95 0.60 -28.76
N THR A 548 -40.80 0.60 -27.73
CA THR A 548 -42.27 0.58 -27.91
C THR A 548 -42.80 1.98 -28.29
N ALA A 549 -42.15 3.04 -27.80
CA ALA A 549 -42.59 4.42 -28.02
C ALA A 549 -42.31 4.95 -29.44
N ALA A 550 -41.16 4.59 -30.04
CA ALA A 550 -40.82 5.04 -31.40
C ALA A 550 -41.64 4.31 -32.48
N ARG A 551 -42.03 3.05 -32.23
CA ARG A 551 -42.91 2.27 -33.13
C ARG A 551 -44.29 2.90 -33.28
N ASN A 552 -44.87 3.37 -32.18
CA ASN A 552 -46.23 3.91 -32.17
C ASN A 552 -46.30 5.34 -32.76
N ASN A 553 -45.26 6.15 -32.59
CA ASN A 553 -45.18 7.48 -33.22
C ASN A 553 -45.08 7.39 -34.75
N PHE A 554 -44.32 6.44 -35.28
CA PHE A 554 -44.15 6.29 -36.73
C PHE A 554 -45.43 5.78 -37.43
N ILE A 555 -46.22 4.94 -36.77
CA ILE A 555 -47.52 4.46 -37.29
C ILE A 555 -48.57 5.59 -37.30
N ASN A 556 -48.50 6.53 -36.35
CA ASN A 556 -49.44 7.64 -36.29
C ASN A 556 -49.14 8.74 -37.32
N GLU A 557 -47.87 8.99 -37.65
CA GLU A 557 -47.49 9.92 -38.72
C GLU A 557 -47.90 9.43 -40.12
N LEU A 558 -47.89 8.11 -40.34
CA LEU A 558 -48.37 7.53 -41.59
C LEU A 558 -49.89 7.68 -41.79
N LYS A 559 -50.67 7.88 -40.72
CA LYS A 559 -52.12 8.09 -40.80
C LYS A 559 -52.51 9.56 -40.99
N SER A 560 -51.66 10.52 -40.62
CA SER A 560 -51.99 11.96 -40.66
C SER A 560 -51.65 12.65 -41.99
N GLY A 561 -50.89 12.02 -42.87
CA GLY A 561 -50.39 12.61 -44.12
C GLY A 561 -51.39 12.77 -45.27
N ASN A 562 -52.69 12.48 -45.09
CA ASN A 562 -53.63 12.36 -46.23
C ASN A 562 -54.77 13.40 -46.28
N ASN A 563 -54.62 14.60 -45.69
CA ASN A 563 -55.60 15.66 -45.85
C ASN A 563 -54.94 17.03 -46.08
N ASN A 564 -54.90 17.51 -47.33
CA ASN A 564 -54.80 18.93 -47.64
C ASN A 564 -55.31 19.22 -49.08
N ASN A 565 -56.38 20.03 -49.18
CA ASN A 565 -56.76 20.79 -50.38
C ASN A 565 -57.41 22.13 -49.92
N PRO A 566 -57.41 23.22 -50.73
CA PRO A 566 -57.05 24.56 -50.27
C PRO A 566 -58.21 25.57 -50.25
N ARG A 567 -58.12 26.63 -49.42
CA ARG A 567 -58.84 27.92 -49.60
C ARG A 567 -58.04 29.12 -49.05
N ARG A 568 -58.15 30.27 -49.74
CA ARG A 568 -57.78 31.67 -49.38
C ARG A 568 -59.05 32.54 -49.59
N PRO A 569 -59.11 33.85 -49.25
CA PRO A 569 -58.51 34.62 -48.14
C PRO A 569 -59.51 35.59 -47.46
N SER A 570 -59.16 36.19 -46.30
CA SER A 570 -59.65 37.52 -45.87
C SER A 570 -58.79 38.13 -44.74
N GLU A 571 -58.27 39.33 -44.99
CA GLU A 571 -57.70 40.34 -44.07
C GLU A 571 -58.82 41.22 -43.42
N PRO A 572 -58.55 42.27 -42.61
CA PRO A 572 -57.53 42.53 -41.56
C PRO A 572 -58.13 43.22 -40.28
N SER A 573 -57.39 43.29 -39.16
CA SER A 573 -57.29 44.48 -38.27
C SER A 573 -56.51 44.21 -36.97
N ALA A 574 -55.55 45.08 -36.65
CA ALA A 574 -54.84 45.21 -35.36
C ALA A 574 -55.56 46.26 -34.45
N PRO A 575 -55.04 46.72 -33.28
CA PRO A 575 -53.86 46.35 -32.49
C PRO A 575 -54.21 46.24 -30.96
N PRO A 576 -53.39 46.69 -29.98
CA PRO A 576 -52.68 45.85 -29.01
C PRO A 576 -53.17 46.05 -27.55
N GLU A 577 -52.67 45.24 -26.60
CA GLU A 577 -52.38 45.80 -25.28
C GLU A 577 -51.28 45.04 -24.55
N VAL A 578 -50.26 45.81 -24.19
CA VAL A 578 -49.13 45.50 -23.32
C VAL A 578 -49.60 45.74 -21.89
N ASN A 579 -49.27 44.83 -20.96
CA ASN A 579 -48.87 45.26 -19.61
C ASN A 579 -47.91 44.26 -18.98
N ILE A 580 -46.74 44.80 -18.64
CA ILE A 580 -45.64 44.22 -17.89
C ILE A 580 -45.96 44.43 -16.40
N TYR A 581 -45.67 43.46 -15.52
CA TYR A 581 -44.70 43.63 -14.42
C TYR A 581 -44.46 42.33 -13.64
N LYS A 582 -43.17 41.96 -13.64
CA LYS A 582 -42.34 41.33 -12.60
C LYS A 582 -43.04 40.63 -11.43
N SER A 583 -42.77 39.34 -11.29
CA SER A 583 -41.76 38.80 -10.36
C SER A 583 -41.35 37.40 -10.80
#